data_AF-A0A520C434-F1
#
_entry.id   AF-A0A520C434-F1
#
_cell.length_a   1.000
_cell.length_b   1.000
_cell.length_c   1.000
_cell.angle_alpha   90.00
_cell.angle_beta   90.00
_cell.angle_gamma   90.00
#
_symmetry.space_group_name_H-M   'P 1'
#
loop_
_entity.id
_entity.type
_entity.pdbx_description
1 polymer ?
#
loop_
_entity_poly.entity_id
_entity_poly.type
_entity_poly.pdbx_seq_one_letter_code
_entity_poly.pdbx_strand_id
1 'polypeptide(L)'
;MSTAALVERLLAFVWLPLLIAAGALDWACHRRLRIEHTAGLPESLLHLLMLLLLGSALLGGLLLQTTAGLLVTVFVLLLLHEATYAADLRVALAARQIPALEQWVHGFQHLLPWCGWAGLLALAPQQALALLGRSDEAADWALRLKQPLPPWPYTAAVLLAALVLNVLPFLSEARRSARAAARAQ
;
A
#
# COMPACT_ATOMS: atom_id res chain seq x y z
N MET A 1 -3.20 19.59 21.60
CA MET A 1 -3.22 18.88 20.30
C MET A 1 -4.56 18.20 20.17
N SER A 2 -5.29 18.37 19.07
CA SER A 2 -6.56 17.67 18.85
C SER A 2 -6.32 16.18 18.53
N THR A 3 -7.33 15.34 18.75
CA THR A 3 -7.27 13.92 18.38
C THR A 3 -6.99 13.74 16.89
N ALA A 4 -7.61 14.54 16.02
CA ALA A 4 -7.34 14.50 14.58
C ALA A 4 -5.87 14.80 14.25
N ALA A 5 -5.27 15.82 14.87
CA ALA A 5 -3.86 16.14 14.68
C ALA A 5 -2.92 15.04 15.20
N LEU A 6 -3.31 14.32 16.26
CA LEU A 6 -2.57 13.14 16.73
C LEU A 6 -2.64 12.00 15.71
N VAL A 7 -3.84 11.66 15.23
CA VAL A 7 -4.04 10.60 14.22
C VAL A 7 -3.26 10.92 12.95
N GLU A 8 -3.31 12.15 12.47
CA GLU A 8 -2.55 12.60 11.30
C GLU A 8 -1.04 12.40 11.49
N ARG A 9 -0.51 12.78 12.66
CA ARG A 9 0.93 12.57 12.98
C ARG A 9 1.30 11.10 13.09
N LEU A 10 0.45 10.27 13.68
CA LEU A 10 0.67 8.82 13.76
C LEU A 10 0.66 8.19 12.37
N LEU A 11 -0.28 8.59 11.50
CA LEU A 11 -0.31 8.14 10.12
C LEU A 11 0.95 8.58 9.37
N ALA A 12 1.33 9.85 9.50
CA ALA A 12 2.41 10.46 8.74
C ALA A 12 3.81 9.99 9.16
N PHE A 13 4.06 9.80 10.46
CA PHE A 13 5.40 9.60 11.00
C PHE A 13 5.63 8.24 11.67
N VAL A 14 4.60 7.43 11.85
CA VAL A 14 4.73 6.08 12.40
C VAL A 14 4.24 5.06 11.40
N TRP A 15 2.97 5.13 11.02
CA TRP A 15 2.35 4.15 10.15
C TRP A 15 2.96 4.13 8.74
N LEU A 16 3.07 5.30 8.08
CA LEU A 16 3.59 5.36 6.71
C LEU A 16 5.06 4.91 6.61
N PRO A 17 5.98 5.33 7.52
CA PRO A 17 7.32 4.76 7.56
C PRO A 17 7.35 3.24 7.79
N LEU A 18 6.50 2.71 8.68
CA LEU A 18 6.41 1.26 8.90
C LEU A 18 5.94 0.52 7.65
N LEU A 19 4.97 1.07 6.91
CA LEU A 19 4.49 0.49 5.66
C LEU A 19 5.59 0.47 4.58
N ILE A 20 6.36 1.56 4.46
CA ILE A 20 7.50 1.62 3.53
C ILE A 20 8.58 0.59 3.94
N ALA A 21 8.90 0.51 5.24
CA ALA A 21 9.88 -0.44 5.75
C ALA A 21 9.46 -1.90 5.53
N ALA A 22 8.17 -2.20 5.67
CA ALA A 22 7.62 -3.53 5.43
C ALA A 22 7.80 -3.94 3.95
N GLY A 23 7.50 -3.05 3.00
CA GLY A 23 7.74 -3.30 1.57
C GLY A 23 9.22 -3.52 1.23
N ALA A 24 10.12 -2.76 1.85
CA ALA A 24 11.56 -2.94 1.67
C ALA A 24 12.05 -4.29 2.22
N LEU A 25 11.51 -4.72 3.36
CA LEU A 25 11.84 -5.99 4.00
C LEU A 25 11.30 -7.19 3.22
N ASP A 26 10.11 -7.06 2.65
CA ASP A 26 9.49 -8.03 1.75
C ASP A 26 10.38 -8.27 0.51
N TRP A 27 10.72 -7.20 -0.20
CA TRP A 27 11.67 -7.29 -1.31
C TRP A 27 13.02 -7.89 -0.90
N ALA A 28 13.53 -7.57 0.30
CA ALA A 28 14.77 -8.15 0.80
C ALA A 28 14.64 -9.67 1.01
N CYS A 29 13.47 -10.16 1.43
CA CYS A 29 13.17 -11.59 1.50
C CYS A 29 13.19 -12.21 0.09
N HIS A 30 12.48 -11.62 -0.87
CA HIS A 30 12.45 -12.10 -2.26
C HIS A 30 13.83 -12.17 -2.91
N ARG A 31 14.64 -11.12 -2.69
CA ARG A 31 16.02 -11.08 -3.19
C ARG A 31 16.88 -12.18 -2.57
N ARG A 32 16.74 -12.44 -1.27
CA ARG A 32 17.49 -13.52 -0.57
C ARG A 32 17.05 -14.91 -1.05
N LEU A 33 15.75 -15.10 -1.24
CA LEU A 33 15.17 -16.36 -1.70
C LEU A 33 15.31 -16.60 -3.20
N ARG A 34 15.76 -15.58 -3.95
CA ARG A 34 15.96 -15.62 -5.40
C ARG A 34 14.70 -16.09 -6.13
N ILE A 35 13.58 -15.44 -5.85
CA ILE A 35 12.28 -15.83 -6.41
C ILE A 35 12.26 -15.87 -7.93
N GLU A 36 13.19 -15.19 -8.61
CA GLU A 36 13.34 -15.27 -10.08
C GLU A 36 13.59 -16.69 -10.61
N HIS A 37 14.03 -17.61 -9.75
CA HIS A 37 14.31 -19.01 -10.08
C HIS A 37 13.29 -20.00 -9.47
N THR A 38 12.25 -19.51 -8.80
CA THR A 38 11.16 -20.33 -8.27
C THR A 38 9.83 -19.90 -8.91
N ALA A 39 9.07 -19.02 -8.26
CA ALA A 39 7.80 -18.52 -8.79
C ALA A 39 7.96 -17.57 -9.97
N GLY A 40 9.09 -16.85 -10.04
CA GLY A 40 9.52 -16.11 -11.21
C GLY A 40 8.66 -14.89 -11.55
N LEU A 41 8.48 -14.66 -12.86
CA LEU A 41 7.84 -13.45 -13.37
C LEU A 41 6.36 -13.29 -12.97
N PRO A 42 5.54 -14.36 -12.92
CA PRO A 42 4.15 -14.25 -12.45
C PRO A 42 4.03 -13.62 -11.06
N GLU A 43 4.82 -14.07 -10.08
CA GLU A 43 4.83 -13.51 -8.71
C GLU A 43 5.27 -12.03 -8.73
N SER A 44 6.38 -11.71 -9.41
CA SER A 44 6.88 -10.33 -9.48
C SER A 44 5.92 -9.35 -10.16
N LEU A 45 5.09 -9.79 -11.11
CA LEU A 45 4.06 -8.93 -11.73
C LEU A 45 2.90 -8.65 -10.78
N LEU A 46 2.52 -9.62 -9.95
CA LEU A 46 1.50 -9.43 -8.91
C LEU A 46 2.01 -8.48 -7.82
N HIS A 47 3.29 -8.55 -7.45
CA HIS A 47 3.91 -7.56 -6.56
C HIS A 47 3.82 -6.13 -7.12
N LEU A 48 4.12 -5.94 -8.41
CA LEU A 48 3.99 -4.61 -9.04
C LEU A 48 2.55 -4.12 -9.09
N LEU A 49 1.59 -5.02 -9.33
CA LEU A 49 0.17 -4.67 -9.31
C LEU A 49 -0.29 -4.26 -7.90
N MET A 50 0.09 -5.02 -6.87
CA MET A 50 -0.18 -4.67 -5.47
C MET A 50 0.45 -3.31 -5.11
N LEU A 51 1.70 -3.07 -5.52
CA LEU A 51 2.38 -1.79 -5.31
C LEU A 51 1.63 -0.62 -5.98
N LEU A 52 1.11 -0.82 -7.19
CA LEU A 52 0.32 0.19 -7.89
C LEU A 52 -1.00 0.49 -7.17
N LEU A 53 -1.73 -0.56 -6.74
CA LEU A 53 -3.01 -0.43 -6.04
C LEU A 53 -2.84 0.28 -4.69
N LEU A 54 -1.92 -0.20 -3.86
CA LEU A 54 -1.62 0.39 -2.57
C LEU A 54 -1.01 1.79 -2.72
N GLY A 55 -0.06 1.97 -3.63
CA GLY A 55 0.54 3.28 -3.93
C GLY A 55 -0.50 4.32 -4.33
N SER A 56 -1.49 3.94 -5.14
CA SER A 56 -2.60 4.82 -5.51
C SER A 56 -3.48 5.20 -4.31
N ALA A 57 -3.79 4.25 -3.43
CA ALA A 57 -4.52 4.50 -2.19
C ALA A 57 -3.76 5.47 -1.26
N LEU A 58 -2.45 5.28 -1.12
CA LEU A 58 -1.58 6.15 -0.32
C LEU A 58 -1.50 7.57 -0.88
N LEU A 59 -1.31 7.70 -2.20
CA LEU A 59 -1.30 9.01 -2.86
C LEU A 59 -2.65 9.72 -2.70
N GLY A 60 -3.76 8.99 -2.77
CA GLY A 60 -5.09 9.52 -2.47
C GLY A 60 -5.17 10.05 -1.03
N GLY A 61 -4.81 9.25 -0.04
CA GLY A 61 -4.82 9.67 1.38
C GLY A 61 -3.85 10.83 1.69
N LEU A 62 -2.73 10.92 0.96
CA LEU A 62 -1.74 11.98 1.12
C LEU A 62 -2.22 13.31 0.51
N LEU A 63 -2.68 13.27 -0.74
CA LEU A 63 -2.90 14.46 -1.57
C LEU A 63 -4.36 14.93 -1.63
N LEU A 64 -5.33 14.02 -1.46
CA LEU A 64 -6.74 14.34 -1.59
C LEU A 64 -7.40 14.57 -0.23
N GLN A 65 -8.40 15.45 -0.21
CA GLN A 65 -9.23 15.67 0.96
C GLN A 65 -10.00 14.39 1.30
N THR A 66 -10.13 14.09 2.59
CA THR A 66 -10.82 12.89 3.08
C THR A 66 -12.34 13.05 2.96
N THR A 67 -12.85 12.86 1.76
CA THR A 67 -14.27 12.88 1.41
C THR A 67 -14.86 11.46 1.43
N ALA A 68 -16.18 11.32 1.42
CA ALA A 68 -16.84 10.02 1.27
C ALA A 68 -16.39 9.29 -0.02
N GLY A 69 -16.22 10.03 -1.12
CA GLY A 69 -15.66 9.52 -2.38
C GLY A 69 -14.24 8.96 -2.23
N LEU A 70 -13.35 9.65 -1.51
CA LEU A 70 -12.00 9.13 -1.25
C LEU A 70 -12.03 7.87 -0.37
N LEU A 71 -12.85 7.86 0.69
CA LEU A 71 -12.98 6.72 1.60
C LEU A 71 -13.40 5.45 0.86
N VAL A 72 -14.40 5.55 -0.03
CA VAL A 72 -14.85 4.43 -0.86
C VAL A 72 -13.80 4.04 -1.90
N THR A 73 -13.14 5.02 -2.53
CA THR A 73 -12.09 4.75 -3.52
C THR A 73 -10.93 3.97 -2.91
N VAL A 74 -10.43 4.41 -1.75
CA VAL A 74 -9.37 3.71 -1.01
C VAL A 74 -9.84 2.32 -0.61
N PHE A 75 -11.06 2.18 -0.09
CA PHE A 75 -11.61 0.87 0.28
C PHE A 75 -11.63 -0.11 -0.89
N VAL A 76 -12.09 0.33 -2.07
CA VAL A 76 -12.10 -0.50 -3.30
C VAL A 76 -10.68 -0.87 -3.73
N LEU A 77 -9.73 0.07 -3.68
CA LEU A 77 -8.32 -0.21 -3.98
C LEU A 77 -7.73 -1.26 -3.01
N LEU A 78 -8.10 -1.20 -1.72
CA LEU A 78 -7.68 -2.20 -0.74
C LEU A 78 -8.30 -3.56 -1.03
N LEU A 79 -9.58 -3.64 -1.41
CA LEU A 79 -10.19 -4.91 -1.80
C LEU A 79 -9.53 -5.53 -3.05
N LEU A 80 -9.22 -4.71 -4.06
CA LEU A 80 -8.48 -5.15 -5.24
C LEU A 80 -7.06 -5.62 -4.87
N HIS A 81 -6.42 -4.91 -3.93
CA HIS A 81 -5.13 -5.31 -3.39
C HIS A 81 -5.22 -6.67 -2.70
N GLU A 82 -6.22 -6.91 -1.84
CA GLU A 82 -6.45 -8.22 -1.20
C GLU A 82 -6.71 -9.33 -2.22
N ALA A 83 -7.50 -9.05 -3.26
CA ALA A 83 -7.72 -10.02 -4.33
C ALA A 83 -6.41 -10.37 -5.07
N THR A 84 -5.55 -9.37 -5.29
CA THR A 84 -4.24 -9.54 -5.92
C THR A 84 -3.30 -10.32 -4.99
N TYR A 85 -3.30 -10.03 -3.69
CA TYR A 85 -2.56 -10.77 -2.67
C TYR A 85 -2.99 -12.24 -2.59
N ALA A 86 -4.30 -12.52 -2.67
CA ALA A 86 -4.80 -13.89 -2.70
C ALA A 86 -4.34 -14.64 -3.97
N ALA A 87 -4.26 -13.95 -5.11
CA ALA A 87 -3.71 -14.53 -6.34
C ALA A 87 -2.20 -14.79 -6.21
N ASP A 88 -1.47 -13.85 -5.61
CA ASP A 88 -0.03 -13.95 -5.33
C ASP A 88 0.28 -15.16 -4.44
N LEU A 89 -0.44 -15.31 -3.33
CA LEU A 89 -0.27 -16.43 -2.42
C LEU A 89 -0.49 -17.78 -3.12
N ARG A 90 -1.47 -17.88 -4.04
CA ARG A 90 -1.69 -19.09 -4.84
C ARG A 90 -0.52 -19.40 -5.76
N VAL A 91 0.08 -18.38 -6.38
CA VAL A 91 1.26 -18.51 -7.24
C VAL A 91 2.48 -18.93 -6.43
N ALA A 92 2.75 -18.22 -5.33
CA ALA A 92 3.90 -18.47 -4.46
C ALA A 92 3.85 -19.86 -3.82
N LEU A 93 2.72 -20.24 -3.22
CA LEU A 93 2.57 -21.55 -2.56
C LEU A 93 2.65 -22.74 -3.53
N ALA A 94 2.29 -22.54 -4.80
CA ALA A 94 2.44 -23.57 -5.82
C ALA A 94 3.91 -23.77 -6.26
N ALA A 95 4.77 -22.78 -6.06
CA ALA A 95 6.12 -22.74 -6.63
C ALA A 95 7.26 -22.78 -5.60
N ARG A 96 7.02 -22.35 -4.35
CA ARG A 96 8.05 -22.25 -3.31
C ARG A 96 7.52 -22.41 -1.90
N GLN A 97 8.43 -22.69 -0.97
CA GLN A 97 8.17 -22.60 0.46
C GLN A 97 8.37 -21.15 0.92
N ILE A 98 7.43 -20.64 1.71
CA ILE A 98 7.47 -19.27 2.26
C ILE A 98 7.97 -19.35 3.71
N PRO A 99 9.18 -18.85 4.02
CA PRO A 99 9.77 -18.95 5.35
C PRO A 99 9.06 -18.05 6.38
N ALA A 100 9.22 -18.38 7.66
CA ALA A 100 8.55 -17.69 8.77
C ALA A 100 8.76 -16.17 8.81
N LEU A 101 9.97 -15.69 8.46
CA LEU A 101 10.24 -14.25 8.40
C LEU A 101 9.37 -13.56 7.36
N GLU A 102 9.25 -14.13 6.17
CA GLU A 102 8.44 -13.56 5.09
C GLU A 102 6.95 -13.58 5.48
N GLN A 103 6.47 -14.67 6.07
CA GLN A 103 5.08 -14.73 6.59
C GLN A 103 4.81 -13.67 7.65
N TRP A 104 5.78 -13.42 8.55
CA TRP A 104 5.66 -12.37 9.56
C TRP A 104 5.55 -10.98 8.93
N VAL A 105 6.39 -10.70 7.92
CA VAL A 105 6.37 -9.43 7.17
C VAL A 105 5.05 -9.26 6.41
N HIS A 106 4.58 -10.30 5.73
CA HIS A 106 3.28 -10.31 5.05
C HIS A 106 2.12 -10.07 6.01
N GLY A 107 2.21 -10.59 7.25
CA GLY A 107 1.22 -10.29 8.29
C GLY A 107 1.08 -8.79 8.58
N PHE A 108 2.20 -8.06 8.64
CA PHE A 108 2.17 -6.60 8.76
C PHE A 108 1.63 -5.92 7.49
N GLN A 109 2.10 -6.34 6.31
CA GLN A 109 1.66 -5.75 5.04
C GLN A 109 0.18 -5.97 4.75
N HIS A 110 -0.41 -7.06 5.24
CA HIS A 110 -1.85 -7.28 5.15
C HIS A 110 -2.61 -6.32 6.07
N LEU A 111 -2.21 -6.16 7.34
CA LEU A 111 -2.97 -5.34 8.30
C LEU A 111 -2.77 -3.82 8.11
N LEU A 112 -1.55 -3.37 7.79
CA LEU A 112 -1.22 -1.94 7.76
C LEU A 112 -2.10 -1.12 6.81
N PRO A 113 -2.41 -1.54 5.56
CA PRO A 113 -3.31 -0.80 4.68
C PRO A 113 -4.68 -0.53 5.30
N TRP A 114 -5.27 -1.52 5.97
CA TRP A 114 -6.54 -1.39 6.69
C TRP A 114 -6.44 -0.43 7.87
N CYS A 115 -5.33 -0.42 8.61
CA CYS A 115 -5.07 0.58 9.64
C CYS A 115 -5.01 2.00 9.07
N GLY A 116 -4.43 2.18 7.88
CA GLY A 116 -4.41 3.48 7.19
C GLY A 116 -5.81 3.96 6.83
N TRP A 117 -6.65 3.07 6.29
CA TRP A 117 -8.04 3.38 5.99
C TRP A 117 -8.86 3.68 7.24
N ALA A 118 -8.69 2.92 8.32
CA ALA A 118 -9.31 3.22 9.62
C ALA A 118 -8.87 4.59 10.15
N GLY A 119 -7.61 4.96 9.95
CA GLY A 119 -7.11 6.30 10.25
C GLY A 119 -7.81 7.40 9.43
N LEU A 120 -8.08 7.16 8.15
CA LEU A 120 -8.87 8.10 7.32
C LEU A 120 -10.31 8.24 7.83
N LEU A 121 -10.96 7.16 8.25
CA LEU A 121 -12.29 7.22 8.88
C LEU A 121 -12.25 8.08 10.16
N ALA A 122 -11.22 7.91 10.98
CA ALA A 122 -11.04 8.70 12.20
C ALA A 122 -10.74 10.18 11.92
N LEU A 123 -10.11 10.51 10.79
CA LEU A 123 -9.86 11.88 10.37
C LEU A 123 -11.09 12.58 9.77
N ALA A 124 -12.04 11.82 9.22
CA ALA A 124 -13.26 12.35 8.60
C ALA A 124 -14.52 11.62 9.10
N PRO A 125 -14.83 11.69 10.41
CA PRO A 125 -15.91 10.92 11.01
C PRO A 125 -17.29 11.26 10.41
N GLN A 126 -17.53 12.53 10.07
CA GLN A 126 -18.80 12.93 9.45
C GLN A 126 -18.96 12.31 8.05
N GLN A 127 -17.93 12.37 7.22
CA GLN A 127 -17.96 11.74 5.89
C GLN A 127 -18.06 10.21 5.99
N ALA A 128 -17.45 9.58 6.99
CA ALA A 128 -17.60 8.16 7.27
C ALA A 128 -19.04 7.79 7.70
N LEU A 129 -19.65 8.59 8.57
CA LEU A 129 -21.06 8.40 8.98
C LEU A 129 -22.04 8.71 7.85
N ALA A 130 -21.69 9.62 6.94
CA ALA A 130 -22.51 9.99 5.79
C ALA A 130 -22.68 8.81 4.81
N LEU A 131 -21.66 7.95 4.69
CA LEU A 131 -21.75 6.68 3.93
C LEU A 131 -22.82 5.73 4.49
N LEU A 132 -23.20 5.89 5.76
CA LEU A 132 -24.23 5.09 6.44
C LEU A 132 -25.56 5.84 6.58
N GLY A 133 -25.67 7.07 6.06
CA GLY A 133 -26.84 7.93 6.27
C GLY A 133 -27.02 8.38 7.73
N ARG A 134 -25.92 8.42 8.51
CA ARG A 134 -25.92 8.72 9.96
C ARG A 134 -25.14 9.99 10.31
N SER A 135 -24.87 10.85 9.34
CA SER A 135 -24.16 12.13 9.54
C SER A 135 -25.13 13.30 9.39
N ASP A 136 -24.78 14.40 10.05
CA ASP A 136 -25.41 15.70 9.85
C ASP A 136 -24.92 16.38 8.55
N GLU A 137 -23.87 15.85 7.91
CA GLU A 137 -23.34 16.29 6.62
C GLU A 137 -23.75 15.33 5.49
N ALA A 138 -23.97 15.88 4.30
CA ALA A 138 -24.13 15.06 3.09
C ALA A 138 -22.80 14.38 2.72
N ALA A 139 -22.90 13.16 2.17
CA ALA A 139 -21.74 12.44 1.64
C ALA A 139 -21.14 13.23 0.47
N ASP A 140 -19.88 13.61 0.62
CA ASP A 140 -19.12 14.33 -0.38
C ASP A 140 -18.40 13.34 -1.30
N TRP A 141 -18.81 13.27 -2.55
CA TRP A 141 -18.27 12.33 -3.52
C TRP A 141 -17.10 12.89 -4.34
N ALA A 142 -16.74 14.16 -4.15
CA ALA A 142 -15.70 14.80 -4.95
C ALA A 142 -14.30 14.33 -4.52
N LEU A 143 -13.44 14.09 -5.52
CA LEU A 143 -12.01 13.87 -5.31
C LEU A 143 -11.28 15.19 -5.58
N ARG A 144 -10.87 15.88 -4.52
CA ARG A 144 -10.19 17.18 -4.60
C ARG A 144 -8.91 17.18 -3.78
N LEU A 145 -7.93 17.97 -4.21
CA LEU A 145 -6.69 18.16 -3.48
C LEU A 145 -6.95 18.78 -2.10
N LYS A 146 -6.14 18.39 -1.11
CA LYS A 146 -6.12 19.05 0.20
C LYS A 146 -5.72 20.52 0.03
N GLN A 147 -6.36 21.38 0.81
CA GLN A 147 -6.03 22.81 0.89
C GLN A 147 -5.85 23.18 2.37
N PRO A 148 -4.62 23.47 2.83
CA PRO A 148 -3.36 23.38 2.08
C PRO A 148 -2.94 21.93 1.81
N LEU A 149 -2.08 21.72 0.81
CA LEU A 149 -1.38 20.45 0.61
C LEU A 149 -0.42 20.18 1.78
N PRO A 150 -0.04 18.91 2.04
CA PRO A 150 0.99 18.60 3.01
C PRO A 150 2.31 19.32 2.66
N PRO A 151 3.12 19.71 3.67
CA PRO A 151 4.36 20.45 3.45
C PRO A 151 5.25 19.75 2.41
N TRP A 152 5.71 20.51 1.41
CA TRP A 152 6.48 19.93 0.30
C TRP A 152 7.70 19.11 0.76
N PRO A 153 8.48 19.49 1.81
CA PRO A 153 9.64 18.69 2.21
C PRO A 153 9.25 17.30 2.70
N TYR A 154 8.13 17.23 3.43
CA TYR A 154 7.57 15.96 3.90
C TYR A 154 7.09 15.11 2.71
N THR A 155 6.29 15.70 1.82
CA THR A 155 5.79 15.02 0.63
C THR A 155 6.92 14.47 -0.24
N ALA A 156 7.95 15.29 -0.50
CA ALA A 156 9.12 14.88 -1.28
C ALA A 156 9.89 13.74 -0.60
N ALA A 157 10.10 13.82 0.72
CA ALA A 157 10.77 12.77 1.47
C ALA A 157 10.01 11.43 1.41
N VAL A 158 8.69 11.46 1.56
CA VAL A 158 7.83 10.26 1.45
C VAL A 158 7.90 9.66 0.04
N LEU A 159 7.75 10.49 -0.99
CA LEU A 159 7.78 10.01 -2.38
C LEU A 159 9.15 9.44 -2.74
N LEU A 160 10.24 10.09 -2.30
CA LEU A 160 11.59 9.59 -2.52
C LEU A 160 11.83 8.28 -1.77
N ALA A 161 11.38 8.17 -0.51
CA ALA A 161 11.49 6.94 0.26
C ALA A 161 10.73 5.79 -0.40
N ALA A 162 9.48 6.01 -0.82
CA ALA A 162 8.69 5.00 -1.53
C ALA A 162 9.33 4.61 -2.88
N LEU A 163 9.86 5.57 -3.63
CA LEU A 163 10.55 5.32 -4.89
C LEU A 163 11.79 4.45 -4.69
N VAL A 164 12.66 4.81 -3.74
CA VAL A 164 13.96 4.16 -3.51
C VAL A 164 13.81 2.82 -2.80
N LEU A 165 12.88 2.71 -1.86
CA LEU A 165 12.75 1.53 -0.99
C LEU A 165 11.71 0.51 -1.46
N ASN A 166 10.75 0.90 -2.30
CA ASN A 166 9.74 0.00 -2.83
C ASN A 166 9.75 -0.05 -4.36
N VAL A 167 9.53 1.07 -5.06
CA VAL A 167 9.34 1.07 -6.52
C VAL A 167 10.56 0.54 -7.27
N LEU A 168 11.75 1.11 -7.06
CA LEU A 168 12.97 0.66 -7.73
C LEU A 168 13.33 -0.81 -7.37
N PRO A 169 13.24 -1.24 -6.10
CA PRO A 169 13.40 -2.64 -5.71
C PRO A 169 12.49 -3.61 -6.45
N PHE A 170 11.17 -3.38 -6.48
CA PHE A 170 10.23 -4.29 -7.14
C PHE A 170 10.36 -4.26 -8.68
N LEU A 171 10.71 -3.11 -9.29
CA LEU A 171 11.07 -3.07 -10.71
C LEU A 171 12.34 -3.89 -11.01
N SER A 172 13.34 -3.83 -10.12
CA SER A 172 14.55 -4.64 -10.23
C SER A 172 14.26 -6.14 -10.10
N GLU A 173 13.36 -6.51 -9.20
CA GLU A 173 12.87 -7.88 -9.03
C GLU A 173 12.18 -8.39 -10.31
N ALA A 174 11.19 -7.67 -10.81
CA ALA A 174 10.50 -8.02 -12.06
C ALA A 174 11.46 -8.13 -13.25
N ARG A 175 12.46 -7.24 -13.35
CA ARG A 175 13.51 -7.33 -14.37
C ARG A 175 14.39 -8.57 -14.21
N ARG A 176 14.74 -8.97 -12.98
CA ARG A 176 15.49 -10.21 -12.72
C ARG A 176 14.68 -11.44 -13.12
N SER A 177 13.41 -11.49 -12.74
CA SER A 177 12.46 -12.55 -13.09
C SER A 177 12.24 -12.66 -14.60
N ALA A 178 12.07 -11.55 -15.31
CA ALA A 178 11.93 -11.54 -16.77
C ALA A 178 13.19 -12.06 -17.48
N ARG A 179 14.38 -11.69 -16.99
CA ARG A 179 15.65 -12.19 -17.53
C ARG A 179 15.87 -13.68 -17.28
N ALA A 180 15.45 -14.17 -16.11
CA ALA A 180 15.51 -15.60 -15.80
C ALA A 180 14.57 -16.40 -16.71
N ALA A 181 13.33 -15.92 -16.90
CA ALA A 181 12.37 -16.54 -17.80
C ALA A 181 12.86 -16.60 -19.26
N ALA A 182 13.48 -15.53 -19.76
CA ALA A 182 14.02 -15.46 -21.12
C ALA A 182 15.22 -16.40 -21.36
N ARG A 183 15.92 -16.85 -20.32
CA ARG A 183 17.05 -17.79 -20.42
C ARG A 183 16.63 -19.25 -20.31
N ALA A 184 15.40 -19.50 -19.85
CA ALA A 184 14.84 -20.84 -19.71
C ALA A 184 14.09 -21.30 -20.97
N GLN A 185 13.91 -20.39 -21.94
CA GLN A 185 13.40 -20.65 -23.30
C GLN A 185 14.58 -20.92 -24.23
#